data_AF-A0A2D6A9H9-F1
#
_entry.id   AF-A0A2D6A9H9-F1
#
_cell.length_a   1.000
_cell.length_b   1.000
_cell.length_c   1.000
_cell.angle_alpha   90.00
_cell.angle_beta   90.00
_cell.angle_gamma   90.00
#
_symmetry.space_group_name_H-M   'P 1'
#
loop_
_entity.id
_entity.type
_entity.pdbx_description
1 polymer ?
#
loop_
_entity_poly.entity_id
_entity_poly.type
_entity_poly.pdbx_seq_one_letter_code
_entity_poly.pdbx_strand_id
1 'polypeptide(L)'
;MPTRFVRLSASLCLLALLQGCCGVLVGVFGCGAGSPLVRVNWDSPTRSLRTLRAAIRHGDARVIYECFSEEFKRQHGVDGLAFAVAWEQMQAKVPGIVLAGEAEIIEKSAPTARTREYLMDAHGHRFRVVLVARDYWETGRQRQRNKDEVIVEGHYVSPDTSVLKHDALTGTVTAVIKTFELVGLERQDIAFVRAGTEWKVRSLQPLQEKQ
;
A
#
# COMPACT_ATOMS: atom_id res chain seq x y z
N MET A 1 -59.89 45.35 -10.46
CA MET A 1 -59.55 44.22 -9.58
C MET A 1 -59.87 42.93 -10.35
N PRO A 2 -59.03 41.88 -10.38
CA PRO A 2 -57.72 41.70 -9.72
C PRO A 2 -56.61 42.51 -10.46
N THR A 3 -55.34 42.15 -10.75
CA THR A 3 -54.51 40.91 -10.71
C THR A 3 -53.02 41.22 -10.41
N ARG A 4 -52.47 40.74 -9.27
CA ARG A 4 -51.02 40.76 -8.96
C ARG A 4 -50.62 39.70 -7.90
N PHE A 5 -50.58 38.40 -8.25
CA PHE A 5 -50.11 37.37 -7.30
C PHE A 5 -49.56 36.06 -7.93
N VAL A 6 -48.77 36.15 -9.00
CA VAL A 6 -48.00 35.00 -9.55
C VAL A 6 -46.60 35.49 -9.96
N ARG A 7 -45.58 34.61 -9.85
CA ARG A 7 -44.12 34.80 -10.11
C ARG A 7 -43.28 35.23 -8.89
N LEU A 8 -43.04 34.30 -7.96
CA LEU A 8 -41.91 34.39 -7.00
C LEU A 8 -41.40 33.02 -6.47
N SER A 9 -42.19 31.94 -6.61
CA SER A 9 -41.90 30.64 -5.98
C SER A 9 -41.01 29.67 -6.76
N ALA A 10 -40.50 30.04 -7.95
CA ALA A 10 -39.80 29.11 -8.84
C ALA A 10 -38.28 28.98 -8.58
N SER A 11 -37.65 30.00 -7.97
CA SER A 11 -36.18 30.09 -7.90
C SER A 11 -35.54 29.34 -6.72
N LEU A 12 -36.31 28.93 -5.71
CA LEU A 12 -35.75 28.36 -4.48
C LEU A 12 -35.33 26.89 -4.62
N CYS A 13 -36.04 26.09 -5.42
CA CYS A 13 -35.76 24.66 -5.56
C CYS A 13 -34.45 24.35 -6.30
N LEU A 14 -33.95 25.26 -7.16
CA LEU A 14 -32.77 25.00 -7.98
C LEU A 14 -31.46 25.05 -7.18
N LEU A 15 -31.43 25.83 -6.08
CA LEU A 15 -30.26 25.94 -5.20
C LEU A 15 -30.09 24.71 -4.29
N ALA A 16 -31.18 24.05 -3.92
CA ALA A 16 -31.14 22.82 -3.10
C ALA A 16 -30.47 21.65 -3.83
N LEU A 17 -30.54 21.59 -5.16
CA LEU A 17 -29.92 20.55 -5.98
C LEU A 17 -28.40 20.75 -6.20
N LEU A 18 -27.86 21.92 -5.82
CA LEU A 18 -26.42 22.22 -5.93
C LEU A 18 -25.65 22.00 -4.62
N GLN A 19 -26.32 21.76 -3.49
CA GLN A 19 -25.66 21.37 -2.23
C GLN A 19 -25.41 19.86 -2.22
N GLY A 20 -24.29 19.46 -2.85
CA GLY A 20 -24.05 18.12 -3.37
C GLY A 20 -24.20 16.95 -2.39
N CYS A 21 -24.82 15.87 -2.90
CA CYS A 21 -25.07 14.59 -2.21
C CYS A 21 -23.83 13.91 -1.61
N CYS A 22 -22.61 14.31 -2.01
CA CYS A 22 -21.36 13.78 -1.48
C CYS A 22 -21.19 14.03 0.03
N GLY A 23 -21.74 15.12 0.58
CA GLY A 23 -21.52 15.48 1.99
C GLY A 23 -22.14 14.50 2.99
N VAL A 24 -23.36 14.01 2.72
CA VAL A 24 -24.13 13.21 3.70
C VAL A 24 -23.69 11.73 3.69
N LEU A 25 -23.36 11.17 2.53
CA LEU A 25 -22.94 9.76 2.42
C LEU A 25 -21.60 9.50 3.11
N VAL A 26 -20.67 10.45 3.09
CA VAL A 26 -19.36 10.36 3.77
C VAL A 26 -19.52 10.13 5.28
N GLY A 27 -20.48 10.79 5.92
CA GLY A 27 -20.75 10.67 7.35
C GLY A 27 -21.41 9.35 7.78
N VAL A 28 -22.08 8.64 6.87
CA VAL A 28 -22.83 7.39 7.18
C VAL A 28 -22.08 6.14 6.74
N PHE A 29 -21.36 6.18 5.62
CA PHE A 29 -20.64 5.02 5.06
C PHE A 29 -19.16 4.92 5.47
N GLY A 30 -18.72 5.71 6.45
CA GLY A 30 -17.40 5.53 7.07
C GLY A 30 -16.21 5.97 6.22
N CYS A 31 -16.41 6.89 5.26
CA CYS A 31 -15.32 7.56 4.55
C CYS A 31 -14.61 8.61 5.43
N GLY A 32 -14.22 8.22 6.64
CA GLY A 32 -13.40 9.04 7.52
C GLY A 32 -11.99 9.22 6.93
N ALA A 33 -11.43 10.42 7.08
CA ALA A 33 -10.20 10.89 6.41
C ALA A 33 -8.88 10.21 6.88
N GLY A 34 -8.94 8.98 7.39
CA GLY A 34 -7.80 8.18 7.84
C GLY A 34 -7.87 6.69 7.48
N SER A 35 -8.94 6.21 6.86
CA SER A 35 -9.03 4.83 6.37
C SER A 35 -8.39 4.72 4.98
N PRO A 36 -7.36 3.89 4.77
CA PRO A 36 -6.75 3.73 3.45
C PRO A 36 -7.74 3.10 2.47
N LEU A 37 -7.88 3.69 1.28
CA LEU A 37 -8.74 3.18 0.20
C LEU A 37 -8.27 1.78 -0.27
N VAL A 38 -6.98 1.51 -0.13
CA VAL A 38 -6.35 0.23 -0.46
C VAL A 38 -6.25 -0.65 0.78
N ARG A 39 -6.81 -1.87 0.72
CA ARG A 39 -6.54 -2.91 1.73
C ARG A 39 -5.13 -3.48 1.54
N VAL A 40 -4.17 -2.89 2.24
CA VAL A 40 -2.76 -3.28 2.22
C VAL A 40 -2.58 -4.70 2.76
N ASN A 41 -1.89 -5.55 1.99
CA ASN A 41 -1.40 -6.85 2.45
C ASN A 41 -0.21 -7.33 1.60
N TRP A 42 0.83 -7.84 2.26
CA TRP A 42 2.07 -8.31 1.61
C TRP A 42 2.39 -9.81 1.82
N ASP A 43 1.51 -10.58 2.46
CA ASP A 43 1.80 -11.96 2.93
C ASP A 43 2.11 -12.96 1.79
N SER A 44 1.76 -12.63 0.54
CA SER A 44 1.99 -13.50 -0.61
C SER A 44 2.15 -12.71 -1.91
N PRO A 45 2.71 -13.33 -2.97
CA PRO A 45 2.89 -12.66 -4.26
C PRO A 45 1.57 -12.08 -4.81
N THR A 46 0.51 -12.90 -4.80
CA THR A 46 -0.81 -12.53 -5.34
C THR A 46 -1.50 -11.46 -4.50
N ARG A 47 -1.35 -11.47 -3.16
CA ARG A 47 -1.91 -10.41 -2.30
C ARG A 47 -1.17 -9.09 -2.53
N SER A 48 0.15 -9.12 -2.66
CA SER A 48 1.00 -7.94 -2.88
C SER A 48 0.76 -7.31 -4.26
N LEU A 49 0.65 -8.13 -5.31
CA LEU A 49 0.28 -7.65 -6.64
C LEU A 49 -1.11 -7.00 -6.65
N ARG A 50 -2.07 -7.56 -5.91
CA ARG A 50 -3.40 -6.96 -5.75
C ARG A 50 -3.35 -5.63 -5.00
N THR A 51 -2.53 -5.51 -3.96
CA THR A 51 -2.27 -4.25 -3.24
C THR A 51 -1.71 -3.19 -4.19
N LEU A 52 -0.67 -3.52 -4.96
CA LEU A 52 -0.08 -2.63 -5.98
C LEU A 52 -1.13 -2.18 -7.01
N ARG A 53 -1.89 -3.13 -7.58
CA ARG A 53 -2.90 -2.83 -8.61
C ARG A 53 -4.01 -1.91 -8.10
N ALA A 54 -4.49 -2.14 -6.88
CA ALA A 54 -5.46 -1.26 -6.23
C ALA A 54 -4.88 0.14 -5.97
N ALA A 55 -3.64 0.24 -5.49
CA ALA A 55 -2.98 1.52 -5.24
C ALA A 55 -2.77 2.33 -6.52
N ILE A 56 -2.35 1.69 -7.62
CA ILE A 56 -2.26 2.32 -8.95
C ILE A 56 -3.64 2.83 -9.40
N ARG A 57 -4.70 2.04 -9.28
CA ARG A 57 -6.06 2.44 -9.69
C ARG A 57 -6.62 3.61 -8.87
N HIS A 58 -6.28 3.69 -7.58
CA HIS A 58 -6.73 4.77 -6.70
C HIS A 58 -5.76 5.97 -6.64
N GLY A 59 -4.65 5.94 -7.39
CA GLY A 59 -3.64 7.02 -7.36
C GLY A 59 -2.87 7.14 -6.03
N ASP A 60 -2.91 6.12 -5.18
CA ASP A 60 -2.32 6.14 -3.84
C ASP A 60 -0.79 5.98 -3.90
N ALA A 61 -0.11 7.08 -4.24
CA ALA A 61 1.35 7.11 -4.41
C ALA A 61 2.11 6.63 -3.15
N ARG A 62 1.52 6.78 -1.95
CA ARG A 62 2.09 6.26 -0.71
C ARG A 62 2.04 4.73 -0.68
N VAL A 63 0.88 4.11 -0.91
CA VAL A 63 0.79 2.64 -0.92
C VAL A 63 1.56 2.03 -2.11
N ILE A 64 1.66 2.73 -3.24
CA ILE A 64 2.55 2.35 -4.34
C ILE A 64 4.02 2.33 -3.86
N TYR A 65 4.50 3.37 -3.17
CA TYR A 65 5.85 3.38 -2.56
C TYR A 65 6.06 2.25 -1.55
N GLU A 66 5.09 2.00 -0.67
CA GLU A 66 5.13 0.91 0.32
C GLU A 66 5.11 -0.50 -0.32
N CYS A 67 4.67 -0.62 -1.58
CA CYS A 67 4.76 -1.85 -2.37
C CYS A 67 6.15 -2.11 -2.96
N PHE A 68 7.01 -1.10 -3.19
CA PHE A 68 8.36 -1.30 -3.74
C PHE A 68 9.37 -1.78 -2.68
N SER A 69 10.39 -2.52 -3.11
CA SER A 69 11.44 -3.02 -2.23
C SER A 69 12.46 -1.95 -1.83
N GLU A 70 13.09 -2.13 -0.66
CA GLU A 70 14.19 -1.27 -0.19
C GLU A 70 15.47 -1.39 -1.05
N GLU A 71 15.53 -2.37 -1.94
CA GLU A 71 16.55 -2.45 -2.99
C GLU A 71 16.22 -1.46 -4.11
N PHE A 72 14.99 -1.51 -4.64
CA PHE A 72 14.51 -0.63 -5.71
C PHE A 72 14.57 0.85 -5.30
N LYS A 73 14.07 1.19 -4.11
CA LYS A 73 14.07 2.57 -3.58
C LYS A 73 15.49 3.14 -3.52
N ARG A 74 16.42 2.34 -2.98
CA ARG A 74 17.85 2.66 -2.80
C ARG A 74 18.58 2.80 -4.15
N GLN A 75 18.27 1.95 -5.14
CA GLN A 75 18.81 2.02 -6.50
C GLN A 75 18.36 3.28 -7.26
N HIS A 76 17.15 3.79 -7.00
CA HIS A 76 16.59 4.97 -7.68
C HIS A 76 16.72 6.26 -6.86
N GLY A 77 17.25 6.21 -5.63
CA GLY A 77 17.39 7.37 -4.74
C GLY A 77 16.08 8.00 -4.29
N VAL A 78 14.98 7.23 -4.26
CA VAL A 78 13.64 7.75 -3.92
C VAL A 78 13.26 7.49 -2.47
N ASP A 79 13.05 8.56 -1.71
CA ASP A 79 12.28 8.54 -0.46
C ASP A 79 10.77 8.66 -0.72
N GLY A 80 9.94 8.56 0.33
CA GLY A 80 8.48 8.56 0.21
C GLY A 80 7.85 9.90 -0.25
N LEU A 81 8.54 11.03 -0.07
CA LEU A 81 8.09 12.35 -0.54
C LEU A 81 8.52 12.56 -2.00
N ALA A 82 9.78 12.25 -2.32
CA ALA A 82 10.30 12.27 -3.68
C ALA A 82 9.54 11.29 -4.61
N PHE A 83 9.08 10.15 -4.07
CA PHE A 83 8.34 9.16 -4.84
C PHE A 83 7.03 9.69 -5.42
N ALA A 84 6.28 10.55 -4.71
CA ALA A 84 5.03 11.10 -5.22
C ALA A 84 5.24 11.90 -6.52
N VAL A 85 6.23 12.81 -6.51
CA VAL A 85 6.62 13.60 -7.69
C VAL A 85 7.22 12.71 -8.80
N ALA A 86 8.00 11.69 -8.43
CA ALA A 86 8.54 10.73 -9.40
C ALA A 86 7.44 9.88 -10.06
N TRP A 87 6.39 9.52 -9.32
CA TRP A 87 5.23 8.78 -9.82
C TRP A 87 4.41 9.62 -10.81
N GLU A 88 4.16 10.90 -10.53
CA GLU A 88 3.54 11.84 -11.48
C GLU A 88 4.37 11.99 -12.76
N GLN A 89 5.69 12.21 -12.63
CA GLN A 89 6.58 12.29 -13.79
C GLN A 89 6.62 10.98 -14.60
N MET A 90 6.51 9.83 -13.94
CA MET A 90 6.46 8.53 -14.63
C MET A 90 5.15 8.32 -15.38
N GLN A 91 4.01 8.82 -14.87
CA GLN A 91 2.75 8.84 -15.61
C GLN A 91 2.85 9.70 -16.88
N ALA A 92 3.50 10.86 -16.80
CA ALA A 92 3.74 11.71 -17.97
C ALA A 92 4.73 11.11 -18.98
N LYS A 93 5.76 10.40 -18.51
CA LYS A 93 6.80 9.77 -19.36
C LYS A 93 6.40 8.40 -19.92
N VAL A 94 5.47 7.69 -19.28
CA VAL A 94 5.01 6.35 -19.66
C VAL A 94 3.48 6.35 -19.77
N PRO A 95 2.93 6.82 -20.91
CA PRO A 95 1.50 6.72 -21.19
C PRO A 95 1.00 5.30 -20.99
N GLY A 96 -0.09 5.16 -20.24
CA GLY A 96 -0.68 3.87 -19.90
C GLY A 96 -0.14 3.20 -18.63
N ILE A 97 0.88 3.72 -17.92
CA ILE A 97 1.36 3.08 -16.67
C ILE A 97 0.27 2.93 -15.59
N VAL A 98 -0.72 3.82 -15.60
CA VAL A 98 -1.92 3.73 -14.73
C VAL A 98 -2.81 2.52 -15.05
N LEU A 99 -2.81 2.04 -16.30
CA LEU A 99 -3.57 0.87 -16.73
C LEU A 99 -3.03 -0.43 -16.10
N ALA A 100 -1.80 -0.43 -15.58
CA ALA A 100 -1.27 -1.54 -14.79
C ALA A 100 -2.12 -1.84 -13.54
N GLY A 101 -2.89 -0.87 -13.03
CA GLY A 101 -3.87 -1.09 -11.95
C GLY A 101 -5.07 -1.95 -12.37
N GLU A 102 -5.37 -2.02 -13.66
CA GLU A 102 -6.52 -2.73 -14.22
C GLU A 102 -6.09 -4.00 -14.96
N ALA A 103 -4.87 -4.04 -15.50
CA ALA A 103 -4.28 -5.12 -16.29
C ALA A 103 -4.53 -6.56 -15.78
N GLU A 104 -4.96 -7.43 -16.69
CA GLU A 104 -5.16 -8.85 -16.44
C GLU A 104 -3.83 -9.61 -16.47
N ILE A 105 -3.72 -10.71 -15.71
CA ILE A 105 -2.48 -11.49 -15.64
C ILE A 105 -2.47 -12.53 -16.75
N ILE A 106 -1.80 -12.21 -17.86
CA ILE A 106 -1.66 -13.10 -19.03
C ILE A 106 -0.65 -14.23 -18.80
N GLU A 107 0.43 -13.99 -18.05
CA GLU A 107 1.44 -15.01 -17.74
C GLU A 107 1.92 -14.92 -16.29
N LYS A 108 2.33 -16.06 -15.74
CA LYS A 108 2.93 -16.18 -14.41
C LYS A 108 4.13 -17.09 -14.55
N SER A 109 5.32 -16.60 -14.20
CA SER A 109 6.53 -17.44 -14.22
C SER A 109 6.35 -18.68 -13.34
N ALA A 110 7.14 -19.72 -13.60
CA ALA A 110 7.38 -20.74 -12.58
C ALA A 110 7.79 -20.06 -11.26
N PRO A 111 7.26 -20.48 -10.09
CA PRO A 111 7.69 -19.93 -8.82
C PRO A 111 9.13 -20.35 -8.51
N THR A 112 10.00 -19.39 -8.20
CA THR A 112 11.14 -19.68 -7.34
C THR A 112 10.74 -19.45 -5.89
N ALA A 113 11.51 -19.95 -4.92
CA ALA A 113 11.18 -19.81 -3.50
C ALA A 113 11.11 -18.34 -3.03
N ARG A 114 11.82 -17.41 -3.69
CA ARG A 114 11.91 -16.00 -3.29
C ARG A 114 11.63 -14.96 -4.39
N THR A 115 11.27 -15.39 -5.60
CA THR A 115 10.96 -14.48 -6.72
C THR A 115 9.73 -14.96 -7.48
N ARG A 116 8.85 -14.04 -7.85
CA ARG A 116 7.71 -14.32 -8.73
C ARG A 116 7.54 -13.23 -9.78
N GLU A 117 7.45 -13.63 -11.03
CA GLU A 117 7.24 -12.72 -12.15
C GLU A 117 5.85 -12.91 -12.75
N TYR A 118 5.24 -11.79 -13.12
CA TYR A 118 3.92 -11.67 -13.72
C TYR A 118 4.03 -10.84 -14.99
N LEU A 119 3.49 -11.36 -16.09
CA LEU A 119 3.18 -10.54 -17.27
C LEU A 119 1.70 -10.20 -17.22
N MET A 120 1.39 -8.93 -17.44
CA MET A 120 0.03 -8.39 -17.42
C MET A 120 -0.26 -7.60 -18.69
N ASP A 121 -1.51 -7.53 -19.11
CA ASP A 121 -1.98 -6.77 -20.27
C ASP A 121 -3.20 -5.92 -19.91
N ALA A 122 -3.20 -4.65 -20.31
CA ALA A 122 -4.38 -3.79 -20.30
C ALA A 122 -4.51 -3.09 -21.66
N HIS A 123 -5.48 -3.51 -22.47
CA HIS A 123 -5.76 -2.90 -23.78
C HIS A 123 -4.52 -2.87 -24.72
N GLY A 124 -3.68 -3.90 -24.68
CA GLY A 124 -2.42 -3.98 -25.44
C GLY A 124 -1.21 -3.40 -24.71
N HIS A 125 -1.39 -2.58 -23.68
CA HIS A 125 -0.29 -2.14 -22.82
C HIS A 125 0.17 -3.31 -21.95
N ARG A 126 1.36 -3.84 -22.23
CA ARG A 126 1.95 -4.95 -21.48
C ARG A 126 2.88 -4.48 -20.37
N PHE A 127 2.78 -5.13 -19.23
CA PHE A 127 3.56 -4.82 -18.03
C PHE A 127 4.24 -6.08 -17.49
N ARG A 128 5.52 -5.95 -17.16
CA ARG A 128 6.30 -6.94 -16.43
C ARG A 128 6.43 -6.51 -14.97
N VAL A 129 5.93 -7.33 -14.05
CA VAL A 129 6.06 -7.11 -12.61
C VAL A 129 6.85 -8.24 -11.98
N VAL A 130 7.99 -7.90 -11.35
CA VAL A 130 8.79 -8.85 -10.58
C VAL A 130 8.65 -8.55 -9.10
N LEU A 131 8.10 -9.52 -8.37
CA LEU A 131 8.05 -9.50 -6.90
C LEU A 131 9.20 -10.33 -6.31
N VAL A 132 9.75 -9.86 -5.20
CA VAL A 132 10.73 -10.57 -4.37
C VAL A 132 10.20 -10.76 -2.96
N ALA A 133 10.49 -11.92 -2.38
CA ALA A 133 10.21 -12.25 -1.00
C ALA A 133 11.32 -11.67 -0.12
N ARG A 134 10.99 -10.66 0.70
CA ARG A 134 11.86 -10.15 1.77
C ARG A 134 11.39 -10.74 3.09
N ASP A 135 12.30 -11.19 3.94
CA ASP A 135 11.94 -11.47 5.32
C ASP A 135 11.71 -10.14 6.06
N TYR A 136 10.99 -10.14 7.17
CA TYR A 136 10.78 -8.94 7.98
C TYR A 136 10.65 -9.28 9.46
N TRP A 137 10.84 -8.25 10.29
CA TRP A 137 10.71 -8.30 11.74
C TRP A 137 9.72 -7.21 12.15
N GLU A 138 8.78 -7.57 13.00
CA GLU A 138 7.79 -6.64 13.56
C GLU A 138 7.86 -6.77 15.07
N THR A 139 8.34 -5.72 15.75
CA THR A 139 8.35 -5.63 17.22
C THR A 139 7.20 -4.77 17.67
N GLY A 140 6.54 -5.08 18.78
CA GLY A 140 5.45 -4.21 19.20
C GLY A 140 5.02 -4.29 20.65
N ARG A 141 4.24 -3.28 21.03
CA ARG A 141 3.59 -3.16 22.34
C ARG A 141 2.22 -3.83 22.28
N GLN A 142 1.84 -4.51 23.36
CA GLN A 142 0.48 -5.00 23.57
C GLN A 142 -0.11 -4.25 24.77
N ARG A 143 -1.07 -3.35 24.51
CA ARG A 143 -1.72 -2.53 25.54
C ARG A 143 -3.18 -2.90 25.66
N GLN A 144 -3.55 -3.49 26.80
CA GLN A 144 -4.96 -3.68 27.13
C GLN A 144 -5.61 -2.31 27.39
N ARG A 145 -6.68 -1.98 26.68
CA ARG A 145 -7.41 -0.70 26.80
C ARG A 145 -8.65 -0.82 27.70
N ASN A 146 -9.30 -1.97 27.66
CA ASN A 146 -10.36 -2.40 28.59
C ASN A 146 -10.37 -3.94 28.65
N LYS A 147 -11.34 -4.56 29.32
CA LYS A 147 -11.37 -6.02 29.49
C LYS A 147 -11.37 -6.80 28.17
N ASP A 148 -12.02 -6.24 27.14
CA ASP A 148 -12.35 -6.93 25.89
C ASP A 148 -11.53 -6.38 24.69
N GLU A 149 -10.80 -5.28 24.88
CA GLU A 149 -10.02 -4.58 23.85
C GLU A 149 -8.51 -4.61 24.15
N VAL A 150 -7.76 -5.27 23.28
CA VAL A 150 -6.30 -5.29 23.25
C VAL A 150 -5.82 -4.51 22.02
N ILE A 151 -5.10 -3.41 22.25
CA ILE A 151 -4.40 -2.67 21.20
C ILE A 151 -3.01 -3.30 20.99
N VAL A 152 -2.65 -3.52 19.74
CA VAL A 152 -1.36 -4.07 19.31
C VAL A 152 -0.68 -3.03 18.42
N GLU A 153 0.39 -2.40 18.92
CA GLU A 153 1.14 -1.36 18.21
C GLU A 153 2.43 -1.96 17.65
N GLY A 154 2.43 -2.27 16.35
CA GLY A 154 3.56 -2.86 15.63
C GLY A 154 4.49 -1.82 15.00
N HIS A 155 5.80 -2.02 15.20
CA HIS A 155 6.88 -1.29 14.55
C HIS A 155 7.67 -2.25 13.65
N TYR A 156 7.79 -1.91 12.37
CA TYR A 156 8.57 -2.68 11.40
C TYR A 156 10.07 -2.42 11.62
N VAL A 157 10.85 -3.49 11.73
CA VAL A 157 12.31 -3.47 11.88
C VAL A 157 12.94 -4.07 10.63
N SER A 158 13.83 -3.32 9.98
CA SER A 158 14.47 -3.72 8.73
C SER A 158 15.43 -4.90 8.95
N PRO A 159 15.33 -6.01 8.19
CA PRO A 159 16.28 -7.14 8.27
C PRO A 159 17.75 -6.71 8.22
N ASP A 160 18.08 -5.73 7.37
CA ASP A 160 19.39 -5.09 7.20
C ASP A 160 20.00 -4.57 8.53
N THR A 161 19.17 -4.36 9.56
CA THR A 161 19.57 -3.85 10.89
C THR A 161 19.56 -4.92 11.99
N SER A 162 19.10 -6.14 11.69
CA SER A 162 18.98 -7.26 12.61
C SER A 162 20.00 -8.37 12.34
N VAL A 163 20.46 -9.07 13.39
CA VAL A 163 21.24 -10.32 13.24
C VAL A 163 20.48 -11.46 13.90
N LEU A 164 20.19 -12.50 13.12
CA LEU A 164 19.54 -13.71 13.60
C LEU A 164 20.61 -14.75 13.96
N LYS A 165 20.49 -15.32 15.16
CA LYS A 165 21.19 -16.53 15.56
C LYS A 165 20.16 -17.59 15.90
N HIS A 166 20.00 -18.58 15.03
CA HIS A 166 19.24 -19.78 15.32
C HIS A 166 20.17 -20.81 15.97
N ASP A 167 19.90 -21.14 17.22
CA ASP A 167 20.53 -22.28 17.89
C ASP A 167 19.72 -23.55 17.61
N ALA A 168 20.25 -24.41 16.76
CA ALA A 168 19.61 -25.66 16.36
C ALA A 168 19.54 -26.72 17.48
N LEU A 169 20.26 -26.55 18.60
CA LEU A 169 20.21 -27.48 19.73
C LEU A 169 19.04 -27.15 20.68
N THR A 170 18.67 -25.88 20.81
CA THR A 170 17.54 -25.44 21.65
C THR A 170 16.30 -25.02 20.86
N GLY A 171 16.41 -24.86 19.53
CA GLY A 171 15.39 -24.25 18.68
C GLY A 171 15.24 -22.74 18.86
N THR A 172 16.15 -22.09 19.61
CA THR A 172 16.04 -20.67 19.95
C THR A 172 16.43 -19.78 18.78
N VAL A 173 15.53 -18.90 18.36
CA VAL A 173 15.84 -17.80 17.43
C VAL A 173 16.13 -16.53 18.23
N THR A 174 17.41 -16.16 18.33
CA THR A 174 17.84 -14.87 18.90
C THR A 174 17.88 -13.81 17.81
N ALA A 175 17.00 -12.80 17.89
CA ALA A 175 17.07 -11.60 17.06
C ALA A 175 17.82 -10.48 17.80
N VAL A 176 18.98 -10.08 17.27
CA VAL A 176 19.75 -8.94 17.76
C VAL A 176 19.36 -7.71 16.93
N ILE A 177 18.47 -6.88 17.48
CA ILE A 177 18.01 -5.63 16.85
C ILE A 177 18.88 -4.47 17.35
N LYS A 178 19.31 -3.59 16.43
CA LYS A 178 20.08 -2.38 16.78
C LYS A 178 19.18 -1.35 17.47
N THR A 179 19.61 -0.84 18.61
CA THR A 179 18.78 0.01 19.49
C THR A 179 18.32 1.33 18.87
N PHE A 180 18.98 1.84 17.83
CA PHE A 180 18.53 3.06 17.13
C PHE A 180 17.28 2.86 16.27
N GLU A 181 16.85 1.63 15.99
CA GLU A 181 15.55 1.34 15.34
C GLU A 181 14.40 1.36 16.37
N LEU A 182 14.71 1.31 17.67
CA LEU A 182 13.74 1.20 18.77
C LEU A 182 13.44 2.56 19.42
N VAL A 183 13.43 3.65 18.63
CA VAL A 183 13.20 5.01 19.14
C VAL A 183 11.80 5.10 19.78
N GLY A 184 11.76 5.38 21.08
CA GLY A 184 10.52 5.44 21.86
C GLY A 184 9.95 4.10 22.30
N LEU A 185 10.67 2.99 22.10
CA LEU A 185 10.38 1.66 22.65
C LEU A 185 11.39 1.32 23.76
N GLU A 186 10.97 1.28 25.02
CA GLU A 186 11.81 0.71 26.07
C GLU A 186 11.81 -0.82 25.97
N ARG A 187 12.92 -1.47 26.33
CA ARG A 187 13.06 -2.94 26.24
C ARG A 187 11.95 -3.70 26.99
N GLN A 188 11.41 -3.10 28.05
CA GLN A 188 10.34 -3.65 28.88
C GLN A 188 8.94 -3.57 28.25
N ASP A 189 8.75 -2.78 27.19
CA ASP A 189 7.45 -2.62 26.52
C ASP A 189 7.25 -3.57 25.33
N ILE A 190 8.31 -4.24 24.86
CA ILE A 190 8.26 -5.13 23.69
C ILE A 190 7.55 -6.42 24.10
N ALA A 191 6.23 -6.44 23.91
CA ALA A 191 5.36 -7.55 24.24
C ALA A 191 5.48 -8.71 23.23
N PHE A 192 5.82 -8.41 21.97
CA PHE A 192 6.03 -9.42 20.94
C PHE A 192 7.13 -9.04 19.95
N VAL A 193 7.71 -10.08 19.35
CA VAL A 193 8.56 -10.00 18.15
C VAL A 193 8.03 -11.04 17.16
N ARG A 194 7.65 -10.60 15.97
CA ARG A 194 7.12 -11.44 14.89
C ARG A 194 8.13 -11.51 13.76
N ALA A 195 8.51 -12.74 13.41
CA ALA A 195 9.15 -13.05 12.13
C ALA A 195 8.10 -13.16 11.03
N GLY A 196 8.45 -12.77 9.81
CA GLY A 196 7.62 -13.02 8.64
C GLY A 196 8.37 -12.93 7.33
N THR A 197 7.66 -13.21 6.23
CA THR A 197 8.12 -12.95 4.87
C THR A 197 7.03 -12.14 4.17
N GLU A 198 7.41 -11.04 3.56
CA GLU A 198 6.56 -10.15 2.76
C GLU A 198 7.02 -10.13 1.30
N TRP A 199 6.13 -9.80 0.38
CA TRP A 199 6.47 -9.69 -1.04
C TRP A 199 6.40 -8.24 -1.51
N LYS A 200 7.53 -7.73 -2.02
CA LYS A 200 7.69 -6.37 -2.53
C LYS A 200 8.04 -6.37 -4.01
N VAL A 201 7.68 -5.29 -4.71
CA VAL A 201 8.01 -5.06 -6.12
C VAL A 201 9.49 -4.73 -6.24
N ARG A 202 10.26 -5.56 -6.95
CA ARG A 202 11.63 -5.23 -7.38
C ARG A 202 11.63 -4.41 -8.66
N SER A 203 10.68 -4.66 -9.57
CA SER A 203 10.52 -3.88 -10.79
C SER A 203 9.10 -3.95 -11.34
N LEU A 204 8.59 -2.80 -11.78
CA LEU A 204 7.44 -2.63 -12.66
C LEU A 204 7.96 -1.99 -13.95
N GLN A 205 7.79 -2.67 -15.08
CA GLN A 205 8.32 -2.22 -16.37
C GLN A 205 7.22 -2.31 -17.44
N PRO A 206 6.98 -1.26 -18.25
CA PRO A 206 6.24 -1.42 -19.50
C PRO A 206 7.08 -2.27 -20.46
N LEU A 207 6.43 -3.18 -21.19
CA LEU A 207 7.04 -3.89 -22.30
C LEU A 207 6.68 -3.16 -23.59
N GLN A 208 7.69 -2.71 -24.33
CA GLN A 208 7.46 -2.19 -25.68
C GLN A 208 7.00 -3.34 -26.57
N GLU A 209 5.92 -3.13 -27.31
CA GLU A 209 5.60 -4.00 -28.45
C GLU A 209 6.71 -3.87 -29.50
N LYS A 210 7.13 -4.99 -30.07
CA LYS A 210 7.98 -4.98 -31.26
C LYS A 210 7.10 -4.61 -32.45
N GLN A 211 7.34 -3.41 -32.99
CA GLN A 211 6.89 -3.00 -34.31
C GLN A 211 7.57 -3.84 -35.40
#